data_AF-A0AAW3ZGD8-F1
#
_entry.id   AF-A0AAW3ZGD8-F1
#
_cell.length_a   1.000
_cell.length_b   1.000
_cell.length_c   1.000
_cell.angle_alpha   90.00
_cell.angle_beta   90.00
_cell.angle_gamma   90.00
#
_symmetry.space_group_name_H-M   'P 1'
#
loop_
_entity.id
_entity.type
_entity.pdbx_description
1 polymer ?
#
loop_
_entity_poly.entity_id
_entity_poly.type
_entity_poly.pdbx_seq_one_letter_code
_entity_poly.pdbx_strand_id
1 'polypeptide(L)'
;MSETAISEELAAIDTSVLDELTRLKQEVETLDDRLKAMEEKKESVAQAVYQRVKGDYESKRKQLDKDAAPLKDKARQEYAKLFALLSRSEADHEAATLDREEVEFRHTLGEFDQEEFDRRIAEIDQRVQAKADVREQAQGLRERFVAAFRSEEELNSKVAAGNKAEPATPLSNPTVDPASTQPPPAQTPSEEATVQLKTLKPEQLADPNATIPPPPSAPTPPPAPAIPAAGDPGATQAMRVLKGSNGGVTPPRADQTVIIRGARLVPQNPEAGKLTHTVGLKPVSIGSGEDCDVRVAGAASKHAEIRVSMAGYTVSDLGGGVRINGVVVEQHLMRHDDVLEIGPARFTFREG
;
A
#
# COMPACT_ATOMS: atom_id res chain seq x y z
N MET A 1 -11.81 5.25 -28.31
CA MET A 1 -10.89 4.12 -28.55
C MET A 1 -11.75 2.88 -28.53
N SER A 2 -11.56 1.98 -29.49
CA SER A 2 -12.35 0.75 -29.59
C SER A 2 -11.98 -0.23 -28.46
N GLU A 3 -12.92 -1.10 -28.11
CA GLU A 3 -12.75 -2.22 -27.19
C GLU A 3 -11.54 -3.08 -27.57
N THR A 4 -11.28 -3.21 -28.87
CA THR A 4 -10.11 -3.86 -29.46
C THR A 4 -8.79 -3.26 -28.96
N ALA A 5 -8.69 -1.93 -28.82
CA ALA A 5 -7.47 -1.28 -28.38
C ALA A 5 -7.14 -1.62 -26.92
N ILE A 6 -8.14 -1.67 -26.04
CA ILE A 6 -7.91 -2.06 -24.63
C ILE A 6 -7.53 -3.55 -24.55
N SER A 7 -8.16 -4.42 -25.35
CA SER A 7 -7.81 -5.84 -25.38
C SER A 7 -6.37 -6.08 -25.87
N GLU A 8 -5.90 -5.32 -26.87
CA GLU A 8 -4.50 -5.35 -27.32
C GLU A 8 -3.53 -4.85 -26.23
N GLU A 9 -3.87 -3.76 -25.54
CA GLU A 9 -3.08 -3.24 -24.42
C GLU A 9 -3.01 -4.23 -23.25
N LEU A 10 -4.10 -4.96 -22.97
CA LEU A 10 -4.13 -6.05 -21.97
C LEU A 10 -3.24 -7.22 -22.40
N ALA A 11 -3.26 -7.59 -23.68
CA ALA A 11 -2.40 -8.65 -24.22
C ALA A 11 -0.90 -8.29 -24.20
N ALA A 12 -0.58 -6.99 -24.19
CA ALA A 12 0.79 -6.50 -24.10
C ALA A 12 1.37 -6.50 -22.68
N ILE A 13 0.56 -6.80 -21.65
CA ILE A 13 1.04 -6.90 -20.27
C ILE A 13 1.93 -8.13 -20.12
N ASP A 14 3.15 -7.91 -19.66
CA ASP A 14 4.11 -8.99 -19.46
C ASP A 14 3.79 -9.77 -18.18
N THR A 15 3.36 -11.02 -18.35
CA THR A 15 3.08 -11.96 -17.25
C THR A 15 4.18 -13.00 -17.05
N SER A 16 5.30 -12.92 -17.79
CA SER A 16 6.35 -13.95 -17.79
C SER A 16 7.01 -14.17 -16.42
N VAL A 17 7.04 -13.12 -15.59
CA VAL A 17 7.64 -13.16 -14.24
C VAL A 17 6.72 -13.81 -13.18
N LEU A 18 5.44 -14.03 -13.46
CA LEU A 18 4.45 -14.46 -12.46
C LEU A 18 4.65 -15.92 -12.04
N ASP A 19 5.02 -16.80 -12.97
CA ASP A 19 5.26 -18.22 -12.66
C ASP A 19 6.47 -18.39 -11.75
N GLU A 20 7.54 -17.63 -12.02
CA GLU A 20 8.75 -17.63 -11.19
C GLU A 20 8.48 -17.04 -9.79
N LEU A 21 7.73 -15.94 -9.71
CA LEU A 21 7.30 -15.37 -8.42
C LEU A 21 6.43 -16.34 -7.62
N THR A 22 5.51 -17.04 -8.27
CA THR A 22 4.66 -18.05 -7.63
C THR A 22 5.49 -19.19 -7.06
N ARG A 23 6.48 -19.66 -7.81
CA ARG A 23 7.43 -20.68 -7.34
C ARG A 23 8.23 -20.18 -6.14
N LEU A 24 8.83 -19.00 -6.23
CA LEU A 24 9.62 -18.43 -5.12
C LEU A 24 8.75 -18.25 -3.86
N LYS A 25 7.50 -17.79 -4.01
CA LYS A 25 6.53 -17.69 -2.92
C LYS A 25 6.31 -19.04 -2.22
N GLN A 26 6.05 -20.12 -2.97
CA GLN A 26 5.87 -21.47 -2.42
C GLN A 26 7.13 -21.97 -1.70
N GLU A 27 8.31 -21.68 -2.23
CA GLU A 27 9.59 -22.03 -1.58
C GLU A 27 9.75 -21.28 -0.24
N VAL A 28 9.41 -19.99 -0.17
CA VAL A 28 9.47 -19.23 1.09
C VAL A 28 8.41 -19.70 2.08
N GLU A 29 7.18 -20.00 1.65
CA GLU A 29 6.13 -20.56 2.52
C GLU A 29 6.57 -21.90 3.15
N THR A 30 7.19 -22.78 2.34
CA THR A 30 7.76 -24.04 2.84
C THR A 30 8.85 -23.81 3.89
N LEU A 31 9.67 -22.75 3.75
CA LEU A 31 10.67 -22.40 4.75
C LEU A 31 10.05 -21.84 6.03
N ASP A 32 9.02 -21.01 5.90
CA ASP A 32 8.28 -20.45 7.03
C ASP A 32 7.61 -21.56 7.86
N ASP A 33 7.00 -22.55 7.22
CA ASP A 33 6.42 -23.72 7.88
C ASP A 33 7.47 -24.56 8.62
N ARG A 34 8.65 -24.75 8.01
CA ARG A 34 9.77 -25.46 8.65
C ARG A 34 10.31 -24.71 9.85
N LEU A 35 10.46 -23.39 9.76
CA LEU A 35 10.89 -22.53 10.86
C LEU A 35 9.89 -22.60 12.02
N LYS A 36 8.59 -22.60 11.72
CA LYS A 36 7.54 -22.78 12.74
C LYS A 36 7.62 -24.16 13.40
N ALA A 37 7.72 -25.23 12.62
CA ALA A 37 7.85 -26.60 13.15
C ALA A 37 9.15 -26.81 13.95
N MET A 38 10.23 -26.08 13.63
CA MET A 38 11.45 -26.09 14.42
C MET A 38 11.28 -25.46 15.79
N GLU A 39 10.48 -24.39 15.90
CA GLU A 39 10.21 -23.73 17.17
C GLU A 39 9.52 -24.67 18.17
N GLU A 40 8.58 -25.48 17.68
CA GLU A 40 7.87 -26.50 18.48
C GLU A 40 8.81 -27.61 18.99
N LYS A 41 9.92 -27.85 18.28
CA LYS A 41 10.88 -28.93 18.59
C LYS A 41 12.17 -28.42 19.21
N LYS A 42 12.27 -27.14 19.57
CA LYS A 42 13.52 -26.52 20.03
C LYS A 42 14.13 -27.19 21.26
N GLU A 43 13.30 -27.74 22.15
CA GLU A 43 13.73 -28.40 23.39
C GLU A 43 14.28 -29.82 23.16
N SER A 44 13.99 -30.42 21.99
CA SER A 44 14.46 -31.77 21.63
C SER A 44 15.91 -31.81 21.14
N VAL A 45 16.53 -30.65 20.94
CA VAL A 45 17.88 -30.51 20.41
C VAL A 45 18.70 -29.54 21.25
N ALA A 46 20.03 -29.64 21.18
CA ALA A 46 20.88 -28.66 21.82
C ALA A 46 20.66 -27.26 21.22
N GLN A 47 20.64 -26.22 22.05
CA GLN A 47 20.42 -24.83 21.63
C GLN A 47 21.34 -24.41 20.48
N ALA A 48 22.62 -24.80 20.53
CA ALA A 48 23.58 -24.49 19.46
C ALA A 48 23.22 -25.12 18.11
N VAL A 49 22.60 -26.31 18.11
CA VAL A 49 22.13 -26.99 16.89
C VAL A 49 20.90 -26.27 16.34
N TYR A 50 19.92 -25.98 17.21
CA TYR A 50 18.73 -25.21 16.82
C TYR A 50 19.11 -23.87 16.17
N GLN A 51 20.01 -23.09 16.80
CA GLN A 51 20.43 -21.79 16.29
C GLN A 51 21.12 -21.88 14.93
N ARG A 52 21.98 -22.88 14.72
CA ARG A 52 22.66 -23.07 13.43
C ARG A 52 21.67 -23.38 12.32
N VAL A 53 20.81 -24.38 12.53
CA VAL A 53 19.83 -24.80 11.52
C VAL A 53 18.82 -23.69 11.23
N LYS A 54 18.40 -22.95 12.26
CA LYS A 54 17.54 -21.77 12.09
C LYS A 54 18.22 -20.71 11.24
N GLY A 55 19.50 -20.40 11.53
CA GLY A 55 20.30 -19.46 10.75
C GLY A 55 20.44 -19.86 9.28
N ASP A 56 20.58 -21.16 8.97
CA ASP A 56 20.64 -21.66 7.60
C ASP A 56 19.32 -21.42 6.86
N TYR A 57 18.17 -21.72 7.48
CA TYR A 57 16.85 -21.48 6.90
C TYR A 57 16.55 -19.99 6.74
N GLU A 58 16.86 -19.15 7.72
CA GLU A 58 16.72 -17.69 7.64
C GLU A 58 17.61 -17.11 6.52
N SER A 59 18.82 -17.62 6.37
CA SER A 59 19.73 -17.21 5.28
C SER A 59 19.19 -17.59 3.91
N LYS A 60 18.65 -18.81 3.79
CA LYS A 60 18.01 -19.26 2.54
C LYS A 60 16.78 -18.43 2.21
N ARG A 61 15.93 -18.12 3.20
CA ARG A 61 14.77 -17.23 3.03
C ARG A 61 15.20 -15.84 2.56
N LYS A 62 16.20 -15.23 3.19
CA LYS A 62 16.76 -13.93 2.77
C LYS A 62 17.31 -13.96 1.34
N GLN A 63 17.88 -15.07 0.91
CA GLN A 63 18.36 -15.20 -0.47
C GLN A 63 17.19 -15.25 -1.46
N LEU A 64 16.16 -16.05 -1.18
CA LEU A 64 14.95 -16.09 -2.01
C LEU A 64 14.26 -14.72 -2.09
N ASP A 65 14.21 -13.96 -1.00
CA ASP A 65 13.67 -12.59 -1.00
C ASP A 65 14.49 -11.64 -1.91
N LYS A 66 15.84 -11.77 -1.91
CA LYS A 66 16.71 -11.00 -2.80
C LYS A 66 16.51 -11.38 -4.27
N ASP A 67 16.35 -12.66 -4.55
CA ASP A 67 16.14 -13.17 -5.91
C ASP A 67 14.74 -12.77 -6.43
N ALA A 68 13.73 -12.75 -5.56
CA ALA A 68 12.38 -12.32 -5.88
C ALA A 68 12.26 -10.80 -6.08
N ALA A 69 13.09 -9.98 -5.42
CA ALA A 69 12.99 -8.52 -5.46
C ALA A 69 12.91 -7.92 -6.88
N PRO A 70 13.85 -8.20 -7.82
CA PRO A 70 13.77 -7.64 -9.17
C PRO A 70 12.55 -8.14 -9.97
N LEU A 71 12.07 -9.35 -9.70
CA LEU A 71 10.88 -9.91 -10.33
C LEU A 71 9.62 -9.22 -9.80
N LYS A 72 9.55 -8.98 -8.48
CA LYS A 72 8.47 -8.23 -7.83
C LYS A 72 8.41 -6.80 -8.37
N ASP A 73 9.55 -6.14 -8.57
CA ASP A 73 9.60 -4.79 -9.14
C ASP A 73 9.04 -4.74 -10.57
N LYS A 74 9.43 -5.70 -11.42
CA LYS A 74 8.87 -5.82 -12.78
C LYS A 74 7.37 -6.08 -12.74
N ALA A 75 6.91 -7.03 -11.93
CA ALA A 75 5.50 -7.34 -11.79
C ALA A 75 4.68 -6.13 -11.30
N ARG A 76 5.20 -5.32 -10.37
CA ARG A 76 4.54 -4.08 -9.92
C ARG A 76 4.42 -3.04 -11.04
N GLN A 77 5.42 -2.91 -11.90
CA GLN A 77 5.35 -2.00 -13.06
C GLN A 77 4.27 -2.41 -14.04
N GLU A 78 4.19 -3.71 -14.37
CA GLU A 78 3.16 -4.25 -15.24
C GLU A 78 1.76 -4.18 -14.61
N TYR A 79 1.66 -4.45 -13.30
CA TYR A 79 0.41 -4.32 -12.56
C TYR A 79 -0.10 -2.87 -12.50
N ALA A 80 0.79 -1.87 -12.43
CA ALA A 80 0.38 -0.47 -12.49
C ALA A 80 -0.27 -0.12 -13.84
N LYS A 81 0.21 -0.70 -14.95
CA LYS A 81 -0.44 -0.56 -16.27
C LYS A 81 -1.81 -1.24 -16.27
N LEU A 82 -1.87 -2.48 -15.76
CA LEU A 82 -3.12 -3.24 -15.64
C LEU A 82 -4.17 -2.45 -14.84
N PHE A 83 -3.78 -1.83 -13.73
CA PHE A 83 -4.68 -1.07 -12.87
C PHE A 83 -5.32 0.10 -13.62
N ALA A 84 -4.54 0.83 -14.42
CA ALA A 84 -5.07 1.91 -15.26
C ALA A 84 -6.05 1.39 -16.31
N LEU A 85 -5.75 0.25 -16.94
CA LEU A 85 -6.64 -0.40 -17.92
C LEU A 85 -7.93 -0.91 -17.27
N LEU A 86 -7.83 -1.49 -16.08
CA LEU A 86 -8.98 -2.00 -15.32
C LEU A 86 -9.91 -0.85 -14.94
N SER A 87 -9.39 0.22 -14.34
CA SER A 87 -10.17 1.41 -14.01
C SER A 87 -10.86 2.02 -15.24
N ARG A 88 -10.17 2.06 -16.37
CA ARG A 88 -10.74 2.53 -17.63
C ARG A 88 -11.83 1.60 -18.16
N SER A 89 -11.60 0.28 -18.18
CA SER A 89 -12.58 -0.70 -18.64
C SER A 89 -13.87 -0.69 -17.81
N GLU A 90 -13.74 -0.45 -16.50
CA GLU A 90 -14.87 -0.30 -15.59
C GLU A 90 -15.67 0.96 -15.91
N ALA A 91 -15.01 2.11 -16.05
CA ALA A 91 -15.66 3.36 -16.44
C ALA A 91 -16.33 3.27 -17.82
N ASP A 92 -15.69 2.63 -18.79
CA ASP A 92 -16.25 2.44 -20.13
C ASP A 92 -17.49 1.54 -20.09
N HIS A 93 -17.46 0.44 -19.32
CA HIS A 93 -18.60 -0.46 -19.14
C HIS A 93 -19.76 0.27 -18.44
N GLU A 94 -19.50 0.98 -17.34
CA GLU A 94 -20.50 1.76 -16.62
C GLU A 94 -21.17 2.81 -17.52
N ALA A 95 -20.39 3.55 -18.31
CA ALA A 95 -20.93 4.51 -19.27
C ALA A 95 -21.86 3.86 -20.31
N ALA A 96 -21.53 2.65 -20.80
CA ALA A 96 -22.41 1.93 -21.73
C ALA A 96 -23.70 1.43 -21.06
N THR A 97 -23.64 1.05 -19.78
CA THR A 97 -24.84 0.71 -19.01
C THR A 97 -25.73 1.93 -18.81
N LEU A 98 -25.16 3.10 -18.53
CA LEU A 98 -25.92 4.35 -18.42
C LEU A 98 -26.54 4.75 -19.78
N ASP A 99 -25.81 4.59 -20.89
CA ASP A 99 -26.37 4.79 -22.24
C ASP A 99 -27.61 3.90 -22.46
N ARG A 100 -27.56 2.65 -21.96
CA ARG A 100 -28.67 1.69 -22.05
C ARG A 100 -29.88 2.16 -21.24
N GLU A 101 -29.68 2.51 -19.97
CA GLU A 101 -30.72 3.03 -19.09
C GLU A 101 -31.36 4.32 -19.65
N GLU A 102 -30.55 5.18 -20.27
CA GLU A 102 -31.04 6.39 -20.91
C GLU A 102 -31.99 6.08 -22.09
N VAL A 103 -31.64 5.10 -22.94
CA VAL A 103 -32.52 4.69 -24.05
C VAL A 103 -33.82 4.08 -23.54
N GLU A 104 -33.76 3.25 -22.49
CA GLU A 104 -34.95 2.72 -21.82
C GLU A 104 -35.83 3.84 -21.30
N PHE A 105 -35.24 4.82 -20.60
CA PHE A 105 -35.98 5.95 -20.07
C PHE A 105 -36.65 6.77 -21.16
N ARG A 106 -35.94 7.12 -22.25
CA ARG A 106 -36.49 7.88 -23.38
C ARG A 106 -37.64 7.14 -24.08
N HIS A 107 -37.57 5.81 -24.19
CA HIS A 107 -38.69 5.01 -24.69
C HIS A 107 -39.92 5.13 -23.77
N THR A 108 -39.76 5.12 -22.43
CA THR A 108 -40.90 5.34 -21.52
C THR A 108 -41.55 6.72 -21.67
N LEU A 109 -40.80 7.72 -22.13
CA LEU A 109 -41.31 9.06 -22.44
C LEU A 109 -42.01 9.13 -23.81
N GLY A 110 -42.00 8.05 -24.59
CA GLY A 110 -42.59 7.97 -25.92
C GLY A 110 -41.75 8.65 -27.01
N GLU A 111 -40.45 8.87 -26.79
CA GLU A 111 -39.56 9.43 -27.82
C GLU A 111 -39.34 8.46 -28.98
N PHE A 112 -39.46 7.16 -28.72
CA PHE A 112 -39.21 6.08 -29.68
C PHE A 112 -40.45 5.19 -29.79
N ASP A 113 -40.69 4.64 -30.98
CA ASP A 113 -41.57 3.48 -31.10
C ASP A 113 -40.83 2.19 -30.72
N GLN A 114 -41.58 1.09 -30.63
CA GLN A 114 -41.03 -0.20 -30.19
C GLN A 114 -39.93 -0.71 -31.13
N GLU A 115 -40.07 -0.54 -32.45
CA GLU A 115 -39.08 -1.03 -33.41
C GLU A 115 -37.76 -0.25 -33.31
N GLU A 116 -37.85 1.07 -33.14
CA GLU A 116 -36.68 1.92 -32.96
C GLU A 116 -35.99 1.69 -31.62
N PHE A 117 -36.78 1.48 -30.56
CA PHE A 117 -36.28 1.09 -29.24
C PHE A 117 -35.54 -0.25 -29.28
N ASP A 118 -36.15 -1.29 -29.86
CA ASP A 118 -35.55 -2.63 -29.95
C ASP A 118 -34.23 -2.59 -30.71
N ARG A 119 -34.15 -1.82 -31.81
CA ARG A 119 -32.91 -1.62 -32.56
C ARG A 119 -31.83 -0.97 -31.70
N ARG A 120 -32.15 0.13 -31.01
CA ARG A 120 -31.17 0.87 -30.19
C ARG A 120 -30.69 0.07 -28.99
N ILE A 121 -31.58 -0.65 -28.31
CA ILE A 121 -31.20 -1.52 -27.20
C ILE A 121 -30.30 -2.65 -27.68
N ALA A 122 -30.61 -3.29 -28.81
CA ALA A 122 -29.75 -4.34 -29.35
C ALA A 122 -28.33 -3.83 -29.67
N GLU A 123 -28.19 -2.62 -30.23
CA GLU A 123 -26.89 -2.00 -30.50
C GLU A 123 -26.12 -1.67 -29.21
N ILE A 124 -26.80 -1.15 -28.19
CA ILE A 124 -26.17 -0.81 -26.90
C ILE A 124 -25.82 -2.07 -26.11
N ASP A 125 -26.68 -3.09 -26.10
CA ASP A 125 -26.42 -4.37 -25.43
C ASP A 125 -25.15 -5.03 -25.98
N GLN A 126 -24.93 -4.98 -27.30
CA GLN A 126 -23.69 -5.45 -27.91
C GLN A 126 -22.46 -4.67 -27.40
N ARG A 127 -22.57 -3.34 -27.26
CA ARG A 127 -21.49 -2.50 -26.71
C ARG A 127 -21.25 -2.78 -25.22
N VAL A 128 -22.30 -2.94 -24.42
CA VAL A 128 -22.21 -3.29 -23.00
C VAL A 128 -21.49 -4.63 -22.85
N GLN A 129 -21.90 -5.64 -23.61
CA GLN A 129 -21.29 -6.96 -23.56
C GLN A 129 -19.81 -6.93 -23.98
N ALA A 130 -19.49 -6.28 -25.10
CA ALA A 130 -18.10 -6.18 -25.56
C ALA A 130 -17.18 -5.53 -24.51
N LYS A 131 -17.69 -4.52 -23.79
CA LYS A 131 -16.96 -3.86 -22.70
C LYS A 131 -16.89 -4.72 -21.43
N ALA A 132 -17.94 -5.49 -21.15
CA ALA A 132 -17.95 -6.45 -20.04
C ALA A 132 -16.88 -7.54 -20.25
N ASP A 133 -16.76 -8.08 -21.46
CA ASP A 133 -15.76 -9.09 -21.80
C ASP A 133 -14.32 -8.58 -21.60
N VAL A 134 -14.04 -7.33 -22.00
CA VAL A 134 -12.74 -6.69 -21.80
C VAL A 134 -12.45 -6.48 -20.31
N ARG A 135 -13.45 -6.04 -19.54
CA ARG A 135 -13.34 -5.90 -18.08
C ARG A 135 -13.06 -7.25 -17.41
N GLU A 136 -13.73 -8.31 -17.82
CA GLU A 136 -13.49 -9.67 -17.31
C GLU A 136 -12.06 -10.14 -17.61
N GLN A 137 -11.56 -9.90 -18.82
CA GLN A 137 -10.16 -10.19 -19.18
C GLN A 137 -9.17 -9.45 -18.27
N ALA A 138 -9.40 -8.16 -18.02
CA ALA A 138 -8.57 -7.37 -17.12
C ALA A 138 -8.63 -7.89 -15.66
N GLN A 139 -9.80 -8.30 -15.19
CA GLN A 139 -9.99 -8.89 -13.86
C GLN A 139 -9.25 -10.23 -13.73
N GLY A 140 -9.35 -11.12 -14.73
CA GLY A 140 -8.62 -12.38 -14.76
C GLY A 140 -7.10 -12.20 -14.74
N LEU A 141 -6.58 -11.16 -15.42
CA LEU A 141 -5.17 -10.78 -15.31
C LEU A 141 -4.83 -10.31 -13.89
N ARG A 142 -5.67 -9.48 -13.26
CA ARG A 142 -5.44 -9.00 -11.89
C ARG A 142 -5.34 -10.17 -10.92
N GLU A 143 -6.22 -11.15 -11.03
CA GLU A 143 -6.19 -12.35 -10.19
C GLU A 143 -4.87 -13.12 -10.31
N ARG A 144 -4.31 -13.24 -11.53
CA ARG A 144 -3.00 -13.87 -11.74
C ARG A 144 -1.88 -13.11 -11.07
N PHE A 145 -1.88 -11.78 -11.15
CA PHE A 145 -0.89 -10.95 -10.44
C PHE A 145 -1.01 -11.11 -8.93
N VAL A 146 -2.23 -11.06 -8.37
CA VAL A 146 -2.45 -11.22 -6.93
C VAL A 146 -2.03 -12.61 -6.44
N ALA A 147 -2.29 -13.66 -7.21
CA ALA A 147 -1.91 -15.03 -6.84
C ALA A 147 -0.39 -15.23 -6.66
N ALA A 148 0.42 -14.52 -7.45
CA ALA A 148 1.88 -14.58 -7.40
C ALA A 148 2.47 -13.86 -6.16
N PHE A 149 1.67 -13.07 -5.44
CA PHE A 149 2.08 -12.32 -4.26
C PHE A 149 1.44 -12.89 -2.99
N ARG A 150 2.02 -12.57 -1.82
CA ARG A 150 1.47 -13.00 -0.52
C ARG A 150 0.24 -12.20 -0.12
N SER A 151 0.15 -10.95 -0.58
CA SER A 151 -1.01 -10.09 -0.40
C SER A 151 -1.09 -9.02 -1.48
N GLU A 152 -2.26 -8.42 -1.65
CA GLU A 152 -2.48 -7.33 -2.61
C GLU A 152 -1.75 -6.04 -2.15
N GLU A 153 -1.51 -5.85 -0.85
CA GLU A 153 -0.71 -4.73 -0.35
C GLU A 153 0.75 -4.82 -0.82
N GLU A 154 1.35 -6.01 -0.94
CA GLU A 154 2.69 -6.15 -1.51
C GLU A 154 2.74 -5.69 -2.97
N LEU A 155 1.64 -5.83 -3.71
CA LEU A 155 1.53 -5.46 -5.11
C LEU A 155 1.31 -3.95 -5.27
N ASN A 156 0.52 -3.34 -4.38
CA ASN A 156 0.23 -1.91 -4.36
C ASN A 156 1.30 -1.07 -3.66
N SER A 157 2.21 -1.71 -2.91
CA SER A 157 3.32 -1.03 -2.26
C SER A 157 4.26 -0.46 -3.32
N LYS A 158 4.42 0.87 -3.35
CA LYS A 158 5.50 1.51 -4.10
C LYS A 158 6.82 1.12 -3.41
N VAL A 159 7.69 0.34 -4.06
CA VAL A 159 9.07 0.20 -3.54
C VAL A 159 9.69 1.59 -3.61
N ALA A 160 9.92 2.19 -2.45
CA ALA A 160 10.81 3.32 -2.31
C ALA A 160 12.20 2.85 -2.76
N ALA A 161 12.52 3.06 -4.04
CA ALA A 161 13.87 2.91 -4.54
C ALA A 161 14.72 4.05 -3.94
N GLY A 162 15.55 3.71 -2.96
CA GLY A 162 16.52 4.64 -2.41
C GLY A 162 17.17 4.12 -1.14
N ASN A 163 18.37 3.56 -1.28
CA ASN A 163 19.37 3.30 -0.24
C ASN A 163 19.05 3.94 1.12
N LYS A 164 18.54 3.15 2.07
CA LYS A 164 18.81 3.43 3.47
C LYS A 164 20.23 2.92 3.74
N ALA A 165 21.21 3.72 3.35
CA ALA A 165 22.53 3.65 3.95
C ALA A 165 22.33 3.76 5.46
N GLU A 166 22.63 2.65 6.12
CA GLU A 166 22.80 2.55 7.55
C GLU A 166 23.63 3.75 8.04
N PRO A 167 23.09 4.62 8.90
CA PRO A 167 23.93 5.62 9.56
C PRO A 167 24.92 4.85 10.41
N ALA A 168 26.18 4.91 10.00
CA ALA A 168 27.31 4.38 10.74
C ALA A 168 27.21 4.84 12.21
N THR A 169 27.09 3.87 13.10
CA THR A 169 27.42 4.02 14.51
C THR A 169 28.89 4.46 14.63
N PRO A 170 29.21 5.61 15.24
CA PRO A 170 30.56 5.83 15.73
C PRO A 170 30.69 5.12 17.06
N LEU A 171 31.49 4.05 17.07
CA LEU A 171 32.16 3.54 18.26
C LEU A 171 32.87 4.69 18.98
N SER A 172 32.52 4.91 20.24
CA SER A 172 33.40 5.57 21.20
C SER A 172 33.07 5.06 22.60
N ASN A 173 33.98 4.24 23.11
CA ASN A 173 34.21 3.89 24.51
C ASN A 173 35.75 4.00 24.70
N PRO A 174 36.35 4.15 25.90
CA PRO A 174 35.76 4.04 27.25
C PRO A 174 36.31 5.03 28.33
N THR A 175 35.76 4.90 29.56
CA THR A 175 36.37 5.20 30.90
C THR A 175 36.49 6.71 31.27
N VAL A 176 36.07 7.23 32.43
CA VAL A 176 36.42 6.87 33.82
C VAL A 176 35.37 7.43 34.82
N ASP A 177 35.09 6.65 35.87
CA ASP A 177 34.52 7.07 37.17
C ASP A 177 35.44 8.12 37.87
N PRO A 178 34.92 9.02 38.74
CA PRO A 178 34.85 8.64 40.15
C PRO A 178 33.71 9.26 40.99
N ALA A 179 33.09 8.42 41.81
CA ALA A 179 32.90 8.53 43.27
C ALA A 179 32.22 9.77 43.92
N SER A 180 31.18 9.44 44.71
CA SER A 180 30.83 9.93 46.05
C SER A 180 30.18 11.32 46.22
N THR A 181 28.92 11.36 46.66
CA THR A 181 28.52 11.55 48.09
C THR A 181 26.99 11.74 48.26
N GLN A 182 26.41 10.95 49.16
CA GLN A 182 25.20 11.22 49.97
C GLN A 182 25.70 11.66 51.39
N PRO A 183 24.94 12.12 52.43
CA PRO A 183 23.47 12.18 52.65
C PRO A 183 22.98 13.47 53.45
N PRO A 184 21.99 13.48 54.41
CA PRO A 184 20.59 14.01 54.36
C PRO A 184 20.25 15.11 55.44
N PRO A 185 19.06 15.18 56.12
CA PRO A 185 17.70 15.67 55.78
C PRO A 185 17.11 16.78 56.73
N ALA A 186 15.95 17.40 56.40
CA ALA A 186 15.00 18.05 57.36
C ALA A 186 13.64 18.34 56.67
N GLN A 187 12.53 17.66 57.00
CA GLN A 187 11.46 17.97 57.99
C GLN A 187 10.56 19.22 57.72
N THR A 188 9.34 18.97 57.19
CA THR A 188 7.94 19.42 57.58
C THR A 188 7.58 20.90 57.86
N PRO A 189 6.28 21.35 57.95
CA PRO A 189 4.94 20.74 57.67
C PRO A 189 3.88 21.69 56.97
N SER A 190 2.63 21.19 56.87
CA SER A 190 1.31 21.88 56.75
C SER A 190 0.82 22.25 55.32
N GLU A 191 -0.45 22.15 54.93
CA GLU A 191 -1.73 22.03 55.66
C GLU A 191 -2.87 21.51 54.73
N GLU A 192 -4.02 21.25 55.36
CA GLU A 192 -5.26 20.58 54.93
C GLU A 192 -6.00 21.15 53.70
N ALA A 193 -6.74 20.28 53.00
CA ALA A 193 -8.16 20.50 52.70
C ALA A 193 -8.88 19.21 52.29
N THR A 194 -9.90 18.89 53.06
CA THR A 194 -10.77 17.71 53.05
C THR A 194 -11.91 17.86 52.04
N VAL A 195 -12.21 16.84 51.22
CA VAL A 195 -13.58 16.57 50.75
C VAL A 195 -13.79 15.06 50.63
N GLN A 196 -14.72 14.52 51.42
CA GLN A 196 -15.26 13.16 51.29
C GLN A 196 -16.38 13.13 50.24
N LEU A 197 -16.59 12.01 49.54
CA LEU A 197 -17.58 10.98 49.92
C LEU A 197 -17.98 10.08 48.71
N LYS A 198 -18.22 8.79 49.04
CA LYS A 198 -19.11 7.79 48.42
C LYS A 198 -18.49 6.66 47.56
N THR A 199 -18.34 5.55 48.28
CA THR A 199 -18.24 4.12 47.97
C THR A 199 -19.19 3.59 46.90
N LEU A 200 -18.70 2.67 46.06
CA LEU A 200 -19.45 1.48 45.60
C LEU A 200 -18.50 0.27 45.52
N LYS A 201 -19.00 -0.87 46.01
CA LYS A 201 -18.39 -2.20 46.07
C LYS A 201 -18.69 -2.96 44.76
N PRO A 202 -17.88 -3.94 44.35
CA PRO A 202 -18.47 -5.28 44.20
C PRO A 202 -17.56 -6.43 44.68
N GLU A 203 -18.25 -7.47 45.12
CA GLU A 203 -17.78 -8.75 45.65
C GLU A 203 -17.62 -9.79 44.52
N GLN A 204 -16.77 -10.82 44.77
CA GLN A 204 -16.91 -12.23 44.33
C GLN A 204 -16.54 -12.59 42.85
N LEU A 205 -15.93 -13.72 42.48
CA LEU A 205 -15.49 -15.02 43.06
C LEU A 205 -14.48 -15.67 42.06
N ALA A 206 -13.31 -16.17 42.48
CA ALA A 206 -12.93 -17.59 42.65
C ALA A 206 -12.12 -18.30 41.50
N ASP A 207 -11.03 -18.95 41.93
CA ASP A 207 -10.09 -19.94 41.34
C ASP A 207 -10.72 -21.12 40.54
N PRO A 208 -10.00 -21.85 39.63
CA PRO A 208 -9.04 -22.90 40.06
C PRO A 208 -7.89 -23.33 39.12
N ASN A 209 -6.97 -24.11 39.72
CA ASN A 209 -5.81 -24.81 39.19
C ASN A 209 -6.14 -26.26 38.75
N ALA A 210 -5.55 -26.78 37.66
CA ALA A 210 -5.48 -28.22 37.36
C ALA A 210 -4.37 -28.61 36.35
N THR A 211 -3.63 -29.66 36.70
CA THR A 211 -2.43 -30.27 36.08
C THR A 211 -2.76 -31.25 34.93
N ILE A 212 -1.89 -31.35 33.89
CA ILE A 212 -1.95 -32.37 32.82
C ILE A 212 -0.56 -33.03 32.59
N PRO A 213 -0.45 -34.37 32.42
CA PRO A 213 0.79 -35.13 32.15
C PRO A 213 1.17 -35.28 30.64
N PRO A 214 2.38 -35.76 30.28
CA PRO A 214 2.98 -35.60 28.93
C PRO A 214 2.75 -36.77 27.94
N PRO A 215 2.94 -36.58 26.62
CA PRO A 215 2.85 -37.64 25.60
C PRO A 215 4.22 -38.24 25.17
N PRO A 216 4.21 -39.45 24.54
CA PRO A 216 5.42 -40.19 24.13
C PRO A 216 5.92 -39.90 22.69
N SER A 217 7.18 -40.30 22.47
CA SER A 217 8.09 -40.05 21.34
C SER A 217 7.73 -40.62 19.97
N ALA A 218 8.19 -39.93 18.92
CA ALA A 218 8.13 -40.29 17.49
C ALA A 218 9.22 -41.30 17.05
N PRO A 219 9.08 -41.94 15.87
CA PRO A 219 10.20 -42.47 15.09
C PRO A 219 10.52 -41.66 13.81
N THR A 220 11.79 -41.73 13.45
CA THR A 220 12.62 -40.98 12.47
C THR A 220 12.42 -41.37 10.99
N PRO A 221 12.79 -40.48 10.02
CA PRO A 221 12.93 -40.82 8.60
C PRO A 221 14.39 -41.12 8.18
N PRO A 222 14.63 -41.97 7.15
CA PRO A 222 15.93 -42.11 6.48
C PRO A 222 16.07 -41.24 5.20
N PRO A 223 17.29 -41.10 4.64
CA PRO A 223 17.73 -39.91 3.90
C PRO A 223 17.70 -40.03 2.36
N ALA A 224 17.81 -38.87 1.70
CA ALA A 224 17.95 -38.68 0.25
C ALA A 224 19.33 -39.08 -0.31
N PRO A 225 19.43 -39.29 -1.64
CA PRO A 225 20.66 -38.90 -2.34
C PRO A 225 20.49 -38.21 -3.71
N ALA A 226 21.30 -37.15 -3.84
CA ALA A 226 22.22 -36.80 -4.95
C ALA A 226 21.75 -36.25 -6.32
N ILE A 227 22.42 -35.13 -6.66
CA ILE A 227 22.55 -34.41 -7.93
C ILE A 227 23.64 -35.09 -8.80
N PRO A 228 23.60 -34.97 -10.15
CA PRO A 228 24.69 -34.28 -10.88
C PRO A 228 24.12 -33.39 -12.03
N ALA A 229 24.52 -32.13 -12.25
CA ALA A 229 25.80 -31.55 -12.70
C ALA A 229 26.08 -31.63 -14.23
N ALA A 230 26.43 -30.44 -14.78
CA ALA A 230 27.25 -30.13 -15.96
C ALA A 230 26.60 -29.87 -17.34
N GLY A 231 26.99 -28.73 -17.95
CA GLY A 231 26.92 -28.49 -19.40
C GLY A 231 26.93 -27.01 -19.84
N ASP A 232 28.13 -26.43 -20.01
CA ASP A 232 28.47 -25.27 -20.88
C ASP A 232 29.36 -25.86 -22.03
N PRO A 233 29.86 -25.16 -23.08
CA PRO A 233 29.60 -23.80 -23.57
C PRO A 233 29.51 -23.67 -25.13
N GLY A 234 29.26 -22.45 -25.65
CA GLY A 234 29.37 -22.18 -27.09
C GLY A 234 29.28 -20.69 -27.46
N ALA A 235 30.43 -20.10 -27.81
CA ALA A 235 30.70 -18.69 -28.11
C ALA A 235 30.05 -18.16 -29.42
N THR A 236 29.92 -16.82 -29.56
CA THR A 236 30.61 -16.00 -30.60
C THR A 236 30.45 -14.48 -30.34
N GLN A 237 31.59 -13.79 -30.51
CA GLN A 237 32.00 -12.36 -30.51
C GLN A 237 31.14 -11.42 -31.39
N ALA A 238 31.23 -10.09 -31.43
CA ALA A 238 31.82 -8.99 -30.65
C ALA A 238 31.37 -7.66 -31.31
N MET A 239 31.21 -6.57 -30.57
CA MET A 239 31.87 -5.29 -30.89
C MET A 239 31.79 -4.34 -29.70
N ARG A 240 32.94 -3.74 -29.43
CA ARG A 240 33.27 -2.88 -28.31
C ARG A 240 33.46 -1.48 -28.89
N VAL A 241 32.76 -0.49 -28.36
CA VAL A 241 33.19 0.91 -28.42
C VAL A 241 33.28 1.41 -26.99
N LEU A 242 34.50 1.79 -26.61
CA LEU A 242 34.86 2.35 -25.31
C LEU A 242 34.83 3.87 -25.37
N LYS A 243 34.55 4.46 -24.19
CA LYS A 243 35.00 5.77 -23.68
C LYS A 243 34.05 6.95 -23.99
N GLY A 244 33.51 7.70 -23.04
CA GLY A 244 33.58 7.69 -21.58
C GLY A 244 33.01 9.01 -21.02
N SER A 245 32.60 8.98 -19.75
CA SER A 245 32.48 10.12 -18.82
C SER A 245 31.30 11.12 -18.93
N ASN A 246 30.64 11.23 -17.77
CA ASN A 246 29.94 12.38 -17.18
C ASN A 246 28.45 12.62 -17.47
N GLY A 247 27.66 12.33 -16.42
CA GLY A 247 26.59 13.16 -15.87
C GLY A 247 25.86 14.09 -16.83
N GLY A 248 24.70 13.64 -17.28
CA GLY A 248 23.70 14.49 -17.93
C GLY A 248 22.33 14.12 -17.40
N VAL A 249 21.83 14.93 -16.47
CA VAL A 249 20.41 15.00 -16.14
C VAL A 249 19.65 15.26 -17.43
N THR A 250 18.85 14.30 -17.89
CA THR A 250 17.90 14.54 -18.96
C THR A 250 16.81 15.47 -18.43
N PRO A 251 16.63 16.68 -18.98
CA PRO A 251 15.45 17.48 -18.64
C PRO A 251 14.19 16.75 -19.16
N PRO A 252 13.04 16.91 -18.48
CA PRO A 252 11.81 16.26 -18.90
C PRO A 252 11.41 16.72 -20.31
N ARG A 253 10.95 15.77 -21.13
CA ARG A 253 10.33 16.06 -22.43
C ARG A 253 9.09 16.93 -22.21
N ALA A 254 9.04 18.05 -22.92
CA ALA A 254 8.07 19.12 -22.76
C ALA A 254 6.66 18.85 -23.32
N ASP A 255 6.34 17.61 -23.73
CA ASP A 255 5.15 17.33 -24.55
C ASP A 255 4.22 16.25 -23.96
N GLN A 256 4.09 16.17 -22.63
CA GLN A 256 2.97 15.45 -22.00
C GLN A 256 1.93 16.46 -21.51
N THR A 257 0.90 16.68 -22.31
CA THR A 257 -0.30 17.42 -21.91
C THR A 257 -1.14 16.53 -20.98
N VAL A 258 -0.85 16.54 -19.68
CA VAL A 258 -1.72 15.92 -18.68
C VAL A 258 -2.89 16.87 -18.45
N ILE A 259 -4.11 16.43 -18.79
CA ILE A 259 -5.34 17.17 -18.49
C ILE A 259 -5.61 17.00 -16.99
N ILE A 260 -5.11 17.94 -16.18
CA ILE A 260 -5.40 18.00 -14.75
C ILE A 260 -6.78 18.65 -14.61
N ARG A 261 -7.76 17.86 -14.17
CA ARG A 261 -9.10 18.36 -13.84
C ARG A 261 -9.02 19.24 -12.61
N GLY A 262 -9.72 20.37 -12.61
CA GLY A 262 -9.70 21.30 -11.48
C GLY A 262 -10.43 20.71 -10.28
N ALA A 263 -9.78 20.65 -9.12
CA ALA A 263 -10.41 20.18 -7.89
C ALA A 263 -10.79 21.32 -6.94
N ARG A 264 -11.68 21.03 -5.99
CA ARG A 264 -12.11 21.96 -4.94
C ARG A 264 -12.35 21.26 -3.61
N LEU A 265 -12.06 21.96 -2.52
CA LEU A 265 -12.41 21.58 -1.16
C LEU A 265 -13.71 22.27 -0.75
N VAL A 266 -14.72 21.47 -0.43
CA VAL A 266 -16.04 21.95 0.02
C VAL A 266 -16.14 21.80 1.55
N PRO A 267 -16.30 22.89 2.31
CA PRO A 267 -16.49 22.81 3.77
C PRO A 267 -17.75 22.01 4.15
N GLN A 268 -17.64 21.10 5.12
CA GLN A 268 -18.76 20.32 5.64
C GLN A 268 -19.24 20.79 7.01
N ASN A 269 -18.44 21.59 7.72
CA ASN A 269 -18.73 22.03 9.08
C ASN A 269 -18.32 23.50 9.30
N PRO A 270 -18.85 24.18 10.34
CA PRO A 270 -18.59 25.61 10.53
C PRO A 270 -17.11 25.94 10.79
N GLU A 271 -16.35 25.01 11.36
CA GLU A 271 -14.91 25.14 11.63
C GLU A 271 -14.05 25.14 10.35
N ALA A 272 -14.55 24.53 9.27
CA ALA A 272 -13.97 24.60 7.93
C ALA A 272 -14.32 25.89 7.18
N GLY A 273 -15.14 26.77 7.78
CA GLY A 273 -15.65 27.98 7.15
C GLY A 273 -16.79 27.72 6.16
N LYS A 274 -17.09 28.71 5.31
CA LYS A 274 -18.17 28.64 4.29
C LYS A 274 -17.64 28.73 2.86
N LEU A 275 -16.35 29.01 2.68
CA LEU A 275 -15.77 29.26 1.38
C LEU A 275 -15.29 27.93 0.76
N THR A 276 -15.67 27.67 -0.49
CA THR A 276 -15.10 26.57 -1.26
C THR A 276 -13.75 27.00 -1.82
N HIS A 277 -12.72 26.19 -1.60
CA HIS A 277 -11.34 26.51 -2.01
C HIS A 277 -10.94 25.70 -3.25
N THR A 278 -10.52 26.36 -4.32
CA THR A 278 -10.04 25.68 -5.53
C THR A 278 -8.61 25.20 -5.35
N VAL A 279 -8.36 23.92 -5.66
CA VAL A 279 -7.03 23.32 -5.62
C VAL A 279 -6.44 23.34 -7.03
N GLY A 280 -5.52 24.27 -7.27
CA GLY A 280 -4.83 24.46 -8.55
C GLY A 280 -3.49 23.72 -8.62
N LEU A 281 -2.66 24.08 -9.60
CA LEU A 281 -1.30 23.53 -9.76
C LEU A 281 -0.34 23.96 -8.64
N LYS A 282 -0.63 25.06 -7.94
CA LYS A 282 0.19 25.52 -6.81
C LYS A 282 -0.15 24.69 -5.57
N PRO A 283 0.85 24.29 -4.76
CA PRO A 283 0.58 23.66 -3.48
C PRO A 283 -0.31 24.55 -2.62
N VAL A 284 -1.35 23.96 -2.02
CA VAL A 284 -2.30 24.64 -1.13
C VAL A 284 -1.98 24.25 0.30
N SER A 285 -1.60 25.22 1.12
CA SER A 285 -1.30 25.01 2.54
C SER A 285 -2.54 25.21 3.41
N ILE A 286 -2.79 24.28 4.33
CA ILE A 286 -3.94 24.28 5.24
C ILE A 286 -3.43 24.32 6.69
N GLY A 287 -3.93 25.25 7.49
CA GLY A 287 -3.52 25.41 8.88
C GLY A 287 -4.09 26.66 9.54
N SER A 288 -3.66 26.95 10.77
CA SER A 288 -4.07 28.17 11.48
C SER A 288 -3.18 29.39 11.20
N GLY A 289 -2.05 29.18 10.51
CA GLY A 289 -1.11 30.25 10.15
C GLY A 289 -1.73 31.31 9.25
N GLU A 290 -1.17 32.52 9.29
CA GLU A 290 -1.59 33.62 8.40
C GLU A 290 -1.13 33.39 6.96
N ASP A 291 -0.06 32.62 6.77
CA ASP A 291 0.49 32.26 5.46
C ASP A 291 -0.21 31.05 4.81
N CYS A 292 -1.25 30.50 5.44
CA CYS A 292 -1.99 29.36 4.90
C CYS A 292 -3.10 29.82 3.95
N ASP A 293 -3.19 29.17 2.78
CA ASP A 293 -4.24 29.41 1.79
C ASP A 293 -5.64 29.08 2.33
N VAL A 294 -5.73 28.01 3.14
CA VAL A 294 -6.95 27.62 3.84
C VAL A 294 -6.72 27.73 5.34
N ARG A 295 -7.38 28.72 5.94
CA ARG A 295 -7.25 29.00 7.38
C ARG A 295 -8.27 28.21 8.17
N VAL A 296 -7.79 27.35 9.06
CA VAL A 296 -8.60 26.51 9.94
C VAL A 296 -8.30 26.87 11.40
N ALA A 297 -9.34 27.23 12.13
CA ALA A 297 -9.24 27.47 13.57
C ALA A 297 -9.02 26.13 14.31
N GLY A 298 -8.17 26.11 15.34
CA GLY A 298 -7.88 24.91 16.13
C GLY A 298 -6.96 23.88 15.45
N ALA A 299 -6.36 24.20 14.30
CA ALA A 299 -5.33 23.40 13.66
C ALA A 299 -3.90 23.91 13.97
N ALA A 300 -2.87 23.09 13.73
CA ALA A 300 -1.47 23.53 13.73
C ALA A 300 -1.22 24.65 12.69
N SER A 301 -0.18 25.47 12.91
CA SER A 301 0.13 26.62 12.05
C SER A 301 0.34 26.23 10.59
N LYS A 302 0.99 25.08 10.34
CA LYS A 302 1.02 24.39 9.05
C LYS A 302 0.62 22.95 9.31
N HIS A 303 -0.63 22.61 9.03
CA HIS A 303 -1.19 21.30 9.39
C HIS A 303 -1.05 20.32 8.23
N ALA A 304 -1.45 20.72 7.04
CA ALA A 304 -1.41 19.89 5.85
C ALA A 304 -1.03 20.71 4.61
N GLU A 305 -0.47 20.04 3.61
CA GLU A 305 -0.25 20.59 2.28
C GLU A 305 -0.92 19.69 1.24
N ILE A 306 -1.67 20.28 0.32
CA ILE A 306 -2.18 19.58 -0.87
C ILE A 306 -1.34 19.98 -2.07
N ARG A 307 -0.75 19.00 -2.74
CA ARG A 307 0.09 19.20 -3.91
C ARG A 307 -0.45 18.42 -5.10
N VAL A 308 -0.43 19.06 -6.27
CA VAL A 308 -0.68 18.37 -7.53
C VAL A 308 0.55 17.57 -7.92
N SER A 309 0.33 16.30 -8.25
CA SER A 309 1.33 15.38 -8.79
C SER A 309 0.86 14.83 -10.13
N MET A 310 1.73 14.09 -10.82
CA MET A 310 1.34 13.37 -12.05
C MET A 310 0.25 12.31 -11.81
N ALA A 311 0.04 11.87 -10.56
CA ALA A 311 -0.98 10.90 -10.19
C ALA A 311 -2.31 11.54 -9.75
N GLY A 312 -2.39 12.89 -9.70
CA GLY A 312 -3.53 13.64 -9.16
C GLY A 312 -3.16 14.44 -7.91
N TYR A 313 -4.15 14.72 -7.08
CA TYR A 313 -4.00 15.55 -5.88
C TYR A 313 -3.57 14.71 -4.68
N THR A 314 -2.45 15.06 -4.06
CA THR A 314 -1.94 14.37 -2.87
C THR A 314 -1.95 15.32 -1.69
N VAL A 315 -2.47 14.87 -0.55
CA VAL A 315 -2.37 15.58 0.72
C VAL A 315 -1.27 14.96 1.57
N SER A 316 -0.47 15.81 2.21
CA SER A 316 0.61 15.44 3.12
C SER A 316 0.41 16.12 4.47
N ASP A 317 0.55 15.35 5.55
CA ASP A 317 0.56 15.86 6.92
C ASP A 317 1.91 16.52 7.23
N LEU A 318 1.86 17.70 7.84
CA LEU A 318 3.03 18.45 8.28
C LEU A 318 3.22 18.41 9.81
N GLY A 319 2.53 17.47 10.48
CA GLY A 319 2.66 17.19 11.91
C GLY A 319 1.45 17.61 12.74
N GLY A 320 0.30 17.82 12.09
CA GLY A 320 -0.96 18.15 12.77
C GLY A 320 -1.89 16.96 12.97
N GLY A 321 -1.64 15.84 12.27
CA GLY A 321 -2.50 14.66 12.28
C GLY A 321 -3.67 14.80 11.31
N VAL A 322 -3.42 14.57 10.02
CA VAL A 322 -4.44 14.59 8.97
C VAL A 322 -5.22 13.28 8.97
N ARG A 323 -6.55 13.36 8.85
CA ARG A 323 -7.39 12.17 8.65
C ARG A 323 -8.15 12.24 7.35
N ILE A 324 -8.26 11.11 6.67
CA ILE A 324 -9.07 10.98 5.47
C ILE A 324 -10.02 9.82 5.66
N ASN A 325 -11.31 10.10 5.52
CA ASN A 325 -12.38 9.14 5.78
C ASN A 325 -12.26 8.49 7.19
N GLY A 326 -11.78 9.28 8.17
CA GLY A 326 -11.57 8.84 9.56
C GLY A 326 -10.25 8.13 9.85
N VAL A 327 -9.41 7.86 8.84
CA VAL A 327 -8.10 7.19 8.99
C VAL A 327 -6.98 8.21 9.02
N VAL A 328 -6.07 8.13 10.01
CA VAL A 328 -4.89 9.01 10.10
C VAL A 328 -3.90 8.63 8.99
N VAL A 329 -3.44 9.62 8.23
CA VAL A 329 -2.53 9.41 7.10
C VAL A 329 -1.40 10.44 7.12
N GLU A 330 -0.18 10.00 6.80
CA GLU A 330 0.95 10.92 6.58
C GLU A 330 0.92 11.51 5.16
N GLN A 331 0.53 10.68 4.18
CA GLN A 331 0.39 11.07 2.79
C GLN A 331 -0.71 10.23 2.14
N HIS A 332 -1.58 10.86 1.36
CA HIS A 332 -2.68 10.17 0.69
C HIS A 332 -3.02 10.80 -0.66
N LEU A 333 -3.28 9.96 -1.65
CA LEU A 333 -3.76 10.38 -2.96
C LEU A 333 -5.28 10.59 -2.87
N MET A 334 -5.72 11.84 -2.94
CA MET A 334 -7.11 12.24 -2.79
C MET A 334 -7.94 11.73 -3.97
N ARG A 335 -9.09 11.12 -3.66
CA ARG A 335 -10.12 10.71 -4.61
C ARG A 335 -11.33 11.62 -4.50
N HIS A 336 -12.13 11.68 -5.57
CA HIS A 336 -13.42 12.36 -5.53
C HIS A 336 -14.25 11.82 -4.36
N ASP A 337 -14.87 12.73 -3.61
CA ASP A 337 -15.63 12.49 -2.38
C ASP A 337 -14.84 12.07 -1.14
N ASP A 338 -13.50 12.10 -1.16
CA ASP A 338 -12.73 11.92 0.06
C ASP A 338 -13.04 13.03 1.08
N VAL A 339 -13.26 12.62 2.33
CA VAL A 339 -13.50 13.52 3.47
C VAL A 339 -12.19 13.76 4.19
N LEU A 340 -11.66 14.96 4.05
CA LEU A 340 -10.46 15.44 4.70
C LEU A 340 -10.81 16.09 6.05
N GLU A 341 -10.28 15.56 7.14
CA GLU A 341 -10.38 16.14 8.48
C GLU A 341 -9.04 16.71 8.92
N ILE A 342 -9.06 17.97 9.35
CA ILE A 342 -7.88 18.74 9.79
C ILE A 342 -8.26 19.43 11.10
N GLY A 343 -7.76 18.90 12.22
CA GLY A 343 -8.20 19.34 13.54
C GLY A 343 -9.73 19.20 13.70
N PRO A 344 -10.46 20.27 14.03
CA PRO A 344 -11.91 20.23 14.10
C PRO A 344 -12.62 20.42 12.75
N ALA A 345 -11.92 20.80 11.68
CA ALA A 345 -12.51 21.10 10.37
C ALA A 345 -12.66 19.85 9.49
N ARG A 346 -13.72 19.84 8.69
CA ARG A 346 -14.03 18.78 7.71
C ARG A 346 -14.29 19.36 6.34
N PHE A 347 -13.63 18.81 5.33
CA PHE A 347 -13.77 19.19 3.93
C PHE A 347 -14.07 17.95 3.09
N THR A 348 -14.92 18.08 2.07
CA THR A 348 -15.07 17.06 1.03
C THR A 348 -14.29 17.50 -0.20
N PHE A 349 -13.45 16.62 -0.71
CA PHE A 349 -12.72 16.85 -1.94
C PHE A 349 -13.59 16.50 -3.15
N ARG A 350 -13.73 17.44 -4.07
CA ARG A 350 -14.47 17.27 -5.31
C ARG A 350 -13.55 17.56 -6.48
N GLU A 351 -13.24 16.52 -7.26
CA GLU A 351 -12.64 16.67 -8.58
C GLU A 351 -13.73 17.08 -9.58
N GLY A 352 -13.48 18.12 -10.37
CA GLY A 352 -14.44 18.75 -11.27
C GLY A 352 -14.37 18.32 -12.72
#